data_AF-A0A6S9HP31-F1
#
_entry.id   AF-A0A6S9HP31-F1
#
_cell.length_a   1.000
_cell.length_b   1.000
_cell.length_c   1.000
_cell.angle_alpha   90.00
_cell.angle_beta   90.00
_cell.angle_gamma   90.00
#
_symmetry.space_group_name_H-M   'P 1'
#
loop_
_entity.id
_entity.type
_entity.pdbx_description
1 polymer ?
#
loop_
_entity_poly.entity_id
_entity_poly.type
_entity_poly.pdbx_seq_one_letter_code
_entity_poly.pdbx_strand_id
1 'polypeptide(L)'
;MMDTQEEEPIVPMTQQEERELRRVFERLCDFHKKMRLAQAIEPRVERMDELKKKYTVYEEPEPEDVWKMEEKTPEQLEREREARGRLEIPEGPERAEWATLSAEVEQHRAELAALERPPAGAPEQKIRPADLLEAARFLGRPATRKDVQDVIWEVDENLDGAVDWEEFRLMFERNVGDRTGLEPAQLYHMAQFMMYDARNTGRVTVDQTMSMLYARYGKAKMEAKLKILFGRDMKESGTEGGAITFQQYLMAVQKTQLETFLATSLGKKIAKKLGDAETLMKK
;
A
#
# COMPACT_ATOMS: atom_id res chain seq x y z
N MET A 1 -31.63 36.25 -0.63
CA MET A 1 -31.09 35.78 0.66
C MET A 1 -29.99 34.80 0.30
N MET A 2 -28.73 35.19 0.49
CA MET A 2 -27.60 34.29 0.28
C MET A 2 -27.59 33.33 1.47
N ASP A 3 -27.79 32.04 1.22
CA ASP A 3 -27.48 31.00 2.19
C ASP A 3 -26.00 31.11 2.50
N THR A 4 -25.67 31.81 3.59
CA THR A 4 -24.39 31.65 4.27
C THR A 4 -24.43 30.27 4.90
N GLN A 5 -24.07 29.25 4.13
CA GLN A 5 -23.66 27.97 4.71
C GLN A 5 -22.52 28.34 5.67
N GLU A 6 -22.76 28.18 6.97
CA GLU A 6 -21.71 28.28 7.98
C GLU A 6 -20.55 27.41 7.49
N GLU A 7 -19.44 28.04 7.14
CA GLU A 7 -18.26 27.32 6.70
C GLU A 7 -17.76 26.49 7.89
N GLU A 8 -18.13 25.20 7.94
CA GLU A 8 -17.62 24.26 8.94
C GLU A 8 -16.09 24.44 8.99
N PRO A 9 -15.45 24.61 10.16
CA PRO A 9 -14.01 24.84 10.22
C PRO A 9 -13.26 23.65 9.59
N ILE A 10 -12.21 23.93 8.83
CA ILE A 10 -11.32 22.88 8.31
C ILE A 10 -10.70 22.17 9.51
N VAL A 11 -11.02 20.89 9.69
CA VAL A 11 -10.46 20.09 10.78
C VAL A 11 -8.99 19.81 10.43
N PRO A 12 -8.03 20.24 11.26
CA PRO A 12 -6.62 19.98 11.02
C PRO A 12 -6.34 18.47 10.97
N MET A 13 -5.26 18.08 10.30
CA MET A 13 -4.82 16.69 10.25
C MET A 13 -4.59 16.15 11.67
N THR A 14 -5.15 14.97 11.96
CA THR A 14 -4.95 14.30 13.24
C THR A 14 -3.55 13.69 13.31
N GLN A 15 -3.02 13.48 14.51
CA GLN A 15 -1.72 12.81 14.69
C GLN A 15 -1.69 11.40 14.10
N GLN A 16 -2.84 10.70 14.12
CA GLN A 16 -2.97 9.38 13.52
C GLN A 16 -2.84 9.46 12.00
N GLU A 17 -3.47 10.44 11.36
CA GLU A 17 -3.31 10.65 9.92
C GLU A 17 -1.89 11.06 9.55
N GLU A 18 -1.25 11.94 10.31
CA GLU A 18 0.14 12.32 10.06
C GLU A 18 1.08 11.12 10.10
N ARG A 19 0.88 10.23 11.08
CA ARG A 19 1.65 8.98 11.21
C ARG A 19 1.42 8.04 10.01
N GLU A 20 0.17 7.85 9.60
CA GLU A 20 -0.15 6.99 8.45
C GLU A 20 0.32 7.60 7.13
N LEU A 21 0.19 8.91 6.97
CA LEU A 21 0.68 9.64 5.81
C LEU A 21 2.21 9.52 5.71
N ARG A 22 2.91 9.63 6.85
CA ARG A 22 4.36 9.41 6.90
C ARG A 22 4.76 7.98 6.57
N ARG A 23 4.04 6.97 7.08
CA ARG A 23 4.23 5.57 6.69
C ARG A 23 4.11 5.39 5.18
N VAL A 24 3.10 6.00 4.56
CA VAL A 24 2.87 5.91 3.12
C VAL A 24 3.98 6.62 2.33
N PHE A 25 4.39 7.82 2.76
CA PHE A 25 5.51 8.54 2.16
C PHE A 25 6.80 7.72 2.17
N GLU A 26 7.18 7.19 3.34
CA GLU A 26 8.38 6.37 3.52
C GLU A 26 8.31 5.06 2.70
N ARG A 27 7.10 4.51 2.53
CA ARG A 27 6.88 3.35 1.66
C ARG A 27 7.08 3.70 0.19
N LEU A 28 6.55 4.83 -0.27
CA LEU A 28 6.66 5.30 -1.66
C LEU A 28 8.08 5.74 -2.02
N CYS A 29 8.87 6.21 -1.05
CA CYS A 29 10.28 6.54 -1.29
C CYS A 29 11.08 5.30 -1.69
N ASP A 30 11.81 5.40 -2.81
CA ASP A 30 12.59 4.31 -3.41
C ASP A 30 11.77 3.02 -3.66
N PHE A 31 10.45 3.13 -3.83
CA PHE A 31 9.54 2.00 -4.06
C PHE A 31 10.00 1.13 -5.23
N HIS A 32 10.49 1.73 -6.32
CA HIS A 32 10.97 0.97 -7.46
C HIS A 32 12.15 0.06 -7.09
N LYS A 33 13.12 0.56 -6.32
CA LYS A 33 14.27 -0.23 -5.87
C LYS A 33 13.85 -1.31 -4.88
N LYS A 34 13.00 -0.96 -3.91
CA LYS A 34 12.46 -1.90 -2.91
C LYS A 34 11.75 -3.08 -3.59
N MET A 35 10.91 -2.81 -4.59
CA MET A 35 10.22 -3.86 -5.34
C MET A 35 11.16 -4.75 -6.15
N ARG A 36 12.19 -4.17 -6.78
CA ARG A 36 13.20 -4.96 -7.51
C ARG A 36 14.01 -5.88 -6.61
N LEU A 37 14.40 -5.39 -5.44
CA LEU A 37 15.10 -6.21 -4.44
C LEU A 37 14.19 -7.34 -3.94
N ALA A 38 12.92 -7.05 -3.63
CA ALA A 38 11.95 -8.06 -3.22
C ALA A 38 11.78 -9.17 -4.28
N GLN A 39 11.59 -8.78 -5.55
CA GLN A 39 11.48 -9.71 -6.69
C GLN A 39 12.78 -10.50 -6.94
N ALA A 40 13.94 -9.95 -6.60
CA ALA A 40 15.21 -10.67 -6.69
C ALA A 40 15.39 -11.68 -5.54
N ILE A 41 14.89 -11.37 -4.35
CA ILE A 41 15.02 -12.22 -3.15
C ILE A 41 14.13 -13.46 -3.26
N GLU A 42 12.87 -13.31 -3.69
CA GLU A 42 11.86 -14.37 -3.70
C GLU A 42 12.33 -15.68 -4.38
N PRO A 43 12.74 -15.71 -5.66
CA PRO A 43 13.15 -16.95 -6.33
C PRO A 43 14.43 -17.55 -5.73
N ARG A 44 15.29 -16.74 -5.12
CA ARG A 44 16.52 -17.23 -4.46
C ARG A 44 16.19 -17.92 -3.15
N VAL A 45 15.27 -17.34 -2.38
CA VAL A 45 14.77 -17.95 -1.14
C VAL A 45 14.02 -19.24 -1.46
N GLU A 46 13.17 -19.26 -2.48
CA GLU A 46 12.51 -20.49 -2.93
C GLU A 46 13.53 -21.57 -3.30
N ARG A 47 14.57 -21.22 -4.06
CA ARG A 47 15.65 -22.14 -4.41
C ARG A 47 16.43 -22.64 -3.18
N MET A 48 16.68 -21.76 -2.22
CA MET A 48 17.27 -22.16 -0.94
C MET A 48 16.35 -23.11 -0.18
N ASP A 49 15.05 -22.86 -0.13
CA ASP A 49 14.09 -23.73 0.54
C ASP A 49 13.99 -25.11 -0.14
N GLU A 50 14.11 -25.19 -1.46
CA GLU A 50 14.24 -26.46 -2.19
C GLU A 50 15.49 -27.24 -1.78
N LEU A 51 16.66 -26.57 -1.78
CA LEU A 51 17.92 -27.18 -1.35
C LEU A 51 17.84 -27.62 0.11
N LYS A 52 17.24 -26.79 0.97
CA LYS A 52 17.02 -27.09 2.38
C LYS A 52 16.14 -28.32 2.52
N LYS A 53 15.01 -28.39 1.83
CA LYS A 53 14.12 -29.55 1.85
C LYS A 53 14.80 -30.82 1.34
N LYS A 54 15.63 -30.71 0.30
CA LYS A 54 16.34 -31.84 -0.30
C LYS A 54 17.45 -32.39 0.59
N TYR A 55 18.17 -31.52 1.29
CA TYR A 55 19.38 -31.86 2.06
C TYR A 55 19.18 -31.76 3.57
N THR A 56 17.94 -31.62 4.06
CA THR A 56 17.64 -31.80 5.48
C THR A 56 17.61 -33.28 5.80
N VAL A 57 18.55 -33.72 6.63
CA VAL A 57 18.60 -35.07 7.18
C VAL A 57 17.83 -35.06 8.50
N TYR A 58 16.92 -36.02 8.68
CA TYR A 58 16.15 -36.16 9.91
C TYR A 58 16.72 -37.31 10.71
N GLU A 59 17.33 -37.03 11.86
CA GLU A 59 17.83 -38.07 12.76
C GLU A 59 16.64 -38.86 13.35
N GLU A 60 16.72 -40.19 13.31
CA GLU A 60 15.72 -41.06 13.94
C GLU A 60 15.77 -40.92 15.46
N PRO A 61 14.64 -41.06 16.18
CA PRO A 61 14.66 -41.17 17.63
C PRO A 61 15.59 -42.28 18.09
N GLU A 62 16.39 -41.99 19.11
CA GLU A 62 17.08 -43.03 19.86
C GLU A 62 16.06 -44.07 20.36
N PRO A 63 16.38 -45.38 20.33
CA PRO A 63 15.46 -46.44 20.72
C PRO A 63 14.85 -46.25 22.12
N GLU A 64 15.58 -45.60 23.03
CA GLU A 64 15.15 -45.30 24.40
C GLU A 64 14.10 -44.19 24.50
N ASP A 65 13.88 -43.41 23.45
CA ASP A 65 12.91 -42.31 23.41
C ASP A 65 11.64 -42.65 22.62
N VAL A 66 11.62 -43.80 21.93
CA VAL A 66 10.49 -44.26 21.10
C VAL A 66 9.23 -44.49 21.95
N TRP A 67 9.36 -45.03 23.17
CA TRP A 67 8.20 -45.25 24.06
C TRP A 67 7.55 -43.95 24.53
N LYS A 68 8.30 -42.83 24.56
CA LYS A 68 7.77 -41.50 24.91
C LYS A 68 6.95 -40.89 23.77
N MET A 69 6.93 -41.51 22.59
CA MET A 69 6.20 -41.04 21.42
C MET A 69 4.75 -41.52 21.37
N GLU A 70 4.40 -42.61 22.07
CA GLU A 70 3.04 -43.17 22.09
C GLU A 70 2.01 -42.26 22.78
N GLU A 71 2.47 -41.36 23.66
CA GLU A 71 1.63 -40.40 24.38
C GLU A 71 1.48 -39.04 23.66
N LYS A 72 2.19 -38.84 22.54
CA LYS A 72 2.24 -37.54 21.84
C LYS A 72 1.21 -37.45 20.72
N THR A 73 0.68 -36.24 20.52
CA THR A 73 -0.20 -35.97 19.38
C THR A 73 0.59 -35.99 18.06
N PRO A 74 -0.07 -36.23 16.91
CA PRO A 74 0.58 -36.17 15.60
C PRO A 74 1.33 -34.86 15.34
N GLU A 75 0.78 -33.73 15.78
CA GLU A 75 1.39 -32.39 15.65
C GLU A 75 2.67 -32.27 16.51
N GLN A 76 2.69 -32.86 17.70
CA GLN A 76 3.87 -32.87 18.58
C GLN A 76 4.99 -33.73 18.00
N LEU A 77 4.64 -34.88 17.40
CA LEU A 77 5.60 -35.78 16.76
C LEU A 77 6.21 -35.14 15.50
N GLU A 78 5.40 -34.45 14.69
CA GLU A 78 5.88 -33.75 13.51
C GLU A 78 6.83 -32.61 13.88
N ARG A 79 6.47 -31.80 14.90
CA ARG A 79 7.33 -30.73 15.42
C ARG A 79 8.68 -31.25 15.97
N GLU A 80 8.68 -32.37 16.68
CA GLU A 80 9.92 -32.99 17.16
C GLU A 80 10.78 -33.56 16.03
N ARG A 81 10.15 -34.17 15.03
CA ARG A 81 10.84 -34.63 13.83
C ARG A 81 11.48 -33.46 13.09
N GLU A 82 10.76 -32.36 12.89
CA GLU A 82 11.30 -31.13 12.29
C GLU A 82 12.45 -30.54 13.11
N ALA A 83 12.35 -30.55 14.44
CA ALA A 83 13.42 -30.07 15.32
C ALA A 83 14.70 -30.90 15.25
N ARG A 84 14.61 -32.17 14.84
CA ARG A 84 15.76 -33.07 14.59
C ARG A 84 16.29 -32.98 13.16
N GLY A 85 15.71 -32.14 12.32
CA GLY A 85 16.21 -31.87 10.98
C GLY A 85 17.53 -31.10 11.04
N ARG A 86 18.60 -31.69 10.50
CA ARG A 86 19.90 -31.03 10.30
C ARG A 86 20.12 -30.80 8.81
N LEU A 87 20.44 -29.57 8.44
CA LEU A 87 20.78 -29.24 7.07
C LEU A 87 22.21 -29.69 6.76
N GLU A 88 22.37 -30.70 5.91
CA GLU A 88 23.65 -31.26 5.51
C GLU A 88 23.82 -31.19 3.99
N ILE A 89 24.26 -30.03 3.50
CA ILE A 89 24.50 -29.84 2.05
C ILE A 89 25.81 -30.53 1.66
N PRO A 90 25.82 -31.44 0.68
CA PRO A 90 27.03 -32.14 0.24
C PRO A 90 28.16 -31.17 -0.13
N GLU A 91 29.41 -31.56 0.11
CA GLU A 91 30.56 -30.82 -0.43
C GLU A 91 30.56 -30.93 -1.96
N GLY A 92 30.68 -29.79 -2.65
CA GLY A 92 30.59 -29.75 -4.11
C GLY A 92 29.83 -28.53 -4.65
N PRO A 93 29.27 -28.61 -5.86
CA PRO A 93 28.59 -27.49 -6.51
C PRO A 93 27.38 -26.99 -5.72
N GLU A 94 26.67 -27.86 -5.01
CA GLU A 94 25.47 -27.49 -4.25
C GLU A 94 25.78 -26.63 -3.02
N ARG A 95 26.91 -26.89 -2.36
CA ARG A 95 27.38 -26.03 -1.26
C ARG A 95 27.83 -24.67 -1.76
N ALA A 96 28.48 -24.61 -2.93
CA ALA A 96 28.85 -23.36 -3.56
C ALA A 96 27.62 -22.56 -4.00
N GLU A 97 26.61 -23.23 -4.57
CA GLU A 97 25.30 -22.66 -4.93
C GLU A 97 24.61 -22.09 -3.69
N TRP A 98 24.49 -22.87 -2.62
CA TRP A 98 23.89 -22.43 -1.35
C TRP A 98 24.62 -21.22 -0.76
N ALA A 99 25.95 -21.24 -0.72
CA ALA A 99 26.74 -20.13 -0.19
C ALA A 99 26.52 -18.85 -1.02
N THR A 100 26.47 -18.97 -2.34
CA THR A 100 26.22 -17.85 -3.25
C THR A 100 24.81 -17.29 -3.06
N LEU A 101 23.79 -18.16 -3.09
CA LEU A 101 22.39 -17.76 -2.89
C LEU A 101 22.17 -17.10 -1.53
N SER A 102 22.72 -17.69 -0.46
CA SER A 102 22.62 -17.15 0.89
C SER A 102 23.28 -15.78 1.00
N ALA A 103 24.46 -15.59 0.39
CA ALA A 103 25.17 -14.31 0.41
C ALA A 103 24.41 -13.24 -0.40
N GLU A 104 23.89 -13.58 -1.58
CA GLU A 104 23.09 -12.65 -2.40
C GLU A 104 21.78 -12.25 -1.70
N VAL A 105 21.08 -13.21 -1.06
CA VAL A 105 19.87 -12.93 -0.29
C VAL A 105 20.17 -12.04 0.91
N GLU A 106 21.25 -12.31 1.65
CA GLU A 106 21.68 -11.47 2.77
C GLU A 106 22.01 -10.06 2.31
N GLN A 107 22.76 -9.92 1.21
CA GLN A 107 23.09 -8.62 0.61
C GLN A 107 21.84 -7.85 0.20
N HIS A 108 20.92 -8.47 -0.54
CA HIS A 108 19.68 -7.81 -0.98
C HIS A 108 18.77 -7.46 0.20
N ARG A 109 18.69 -8.30 1.23
CA ARG A 109 17.94 -7.99 2.46
C ARG A 109 18.56 -6.83 3.23
N ALA A 110 19.89 -6.76 3.32
CA ALA A 110 20.58 -5.63 3.95
C ALA A 110 20.35 -4.32 3.19
N GLU A 111 20.39 -4.36 1.85
CA GLU A 111 20.08 -3.20 1.01
C GLU A 111 18.62 -2.75 1.18
N LEU A 112 17.67 -3.70 1.20
CA LEU A 112 16.26 -3.40 1.44
C LEU A 112 16.05 -2.76 2.82
N ALA A 113 16.68 -3.30 3.87
CA ALA A 113 16.61 -2.76 5.22
C ALA A 113 17.20 -1.35 5.31
N ALA A 114 18.28 -1.05 4.58
CA ALA A 114 18.87 0.28 4.52
C ALA A 114 17.96 1.30 3.80
N LEU A 115 17.15 0.86 2.82
CA LEU A 115 16.15 1.71 2.17
C LEU A 115 14.89 1.94 3.02
N GLU A 116 14.51 0.97 3.84
CA GLU A 116 13.36 1.09 4.76
C GLU A 116 13.70 1.90 6.00
N ARG A 117 14.93 1.77 6.51
CA ARG A 117 15.45 2.53 7.64
C ARG A 117 16.78 3.17 7.27
N PRO A 118 16.75 4.35 6.63
CA PRO A 118 17.97 5.05 6.28
C PRO A 118 18.77 5.43 7.54
N PRO A 119 20.11 5.38 7.48
CA PRO A 119 20.96 5.80 8.59
C PRO A 119 20.84 7.30 8.85
N ALA A 120 21.15 7.73 10.08
CA ALA A 120 21.19 9.14 10.44
C ALA A 120 22.18 9.90 9.54
N GLY A 121 21.71 10.95 8.87
CA GLY A 121 22.51 11.73 7.90
C GLY A 121 22.45 11.24 6.45
N ALA A 122 21.61 10.24 6.15
CA ALA A 122 21.24 9.93 4.77
C ALA A 122 20.62 11.14 4.06
N PRO A 123 20.72 11.22 2.72
CA PRO A 123 20.01 12.25 1.97
C PRO A 123 18.51 12.15 2.22
N GLU A 124 17.84 13.29 2.09
CA GLU A 124 16.40 13.39 2.22
C GLU A 124 15.69 12.38 1.31
N GLN A 125 14.73 11.65 1.88
CA GLN A 125 13.94 10.69 1.13
C GLN A 125 12.98 11.47 0.24
N LYS A 126 12.89 11.07 -1.03
CA LYS A 126 12.00 11.70 -2.01
C LYS A 126 11.33 10.64 -2.86
N ILE A 127 10.09 10.91 -3.24
CA ILE A 127 9.32 10.08 -4.15
C ILE A 127 9.68 10.50 -5.58
N ARG A 128 10.19 9.56 -6.38
CA ARG A 128 10.58 9.84 -7.77
C ARG A 128 9.50 9.34 -8.75
N PRO A 129 9.48 9.83 -10.01
CA PRO A 129 8.54 9.34 -11.03
C PRO A 129 8.58 7.82 -11.22
N ALA A 130 9.77 7.21 -11.10
CA ALA A 130 9.94 5.76 -11.21
C ALA A 130 9.25 5.00 -10.06
N ASP A 131 9.25 5.59 -8.85
CA ASP A 131 8.63 4.99 -7.67
C ASP A 131 7.10 5.00 -7.81
N LEU A 132 6.52 6.12 -8.26
CA LEU A 132 5.09 6.22 -8.54
C LEU A 132 4.64 5.29 -9.67
N LEU A 133 5.47 5.11 -10.70
CA LEU A 133 5.15 4.20 -11.80
C LEU A 133 5.04 2.76 -11.32
N GLU A 134 5.99 2.33 -10.49
CA GLU A 134 5.99 0.99 -9.94
C GLU A 134 4.90 0.81 -8.88
N ALA A 135 4.61 1.84 -8.07
CA ALA A 135 3.48 1.83 -7.13
C ALA A 135 2.13 1.75 -7.85
N ALA A 136 1.93 2.51 -8.93
CA ALA A 136 0.72 2.44 -9.74
C ALA A 136 0.50 1.03 -10.31
N ARG A 137 1.56 0.38 -10.81
CA ARG A 137 1.53 -1.01 -11.28
C ARG A 137 1.19 -1.99 -10.17
N PHE A 138 1.81 -1.83 -9.01
CA PHE A 138 1.54 -2.65 -7.83
C PHE A 138 0.06 -2.57 -7.40
N LEU A 139 -0.52 -1.37 -7.48
CA LEU A 139 -1.93 -1.13 -7.19
C LEU A 139 -2.89 -1.53 -8.34
N GLY A 140 -2.38 -2.09 -9.43
CA GLY A 140 -3.17 -2.55 -10.57
C GLY A 140 -3.68 -1.43 -11.50
N ARG A 141 -3.14 -0.21 -11.39
CA ARG A 141 -3.46 0.90 -12.31
C ARG A 141 -2.43 0.96 -13.45
N PRO A 142 -2.84 0.82 -14.72
CA PRO A 142 -1.94 1.12 -15.83
C PRO A 142 -1.62 2.62 -15.83
N ALA A 143 -0.33 2.94 -15.79
CA ALA A 143 0.18 4.31 -15.85
C ALA A 143 1.34 4.40 -16.83
N THR A 144 1.41 5.50 -17.58
CA THR A 144 2.54 5.83 -18.44
C THR A 144 3.56 6.69 -17.70
N ARG A 145 4.76 6.83 -18.26
CA ARG A 145 5.78 7.75 -17.73
C ARG A 145 5.30 9.21 -17.73
N LYS A 146 4.48 9.59 -18.71
CA LYS A 146 3.92 10.93 -18.77
C LYS A 146 2.93 11.15 -17.64
N ASP A 147 2.02 10.19 -17.43
CA ASP A 147 1.01 10.31 -16.37
C ASP A 147 1.67 10.51 -15.00
N VAL A 148 2.72 9.76 -14.67
CA VAL A 148 3.41 9.93 -13.38
C VAL A 148 4.23 11.22 -13.30
N GLN A 149 4.73 11.74 -14.43
CA GLN A 149 5.40 13.03 -14.45
C GLN A 149 4.41 14.16 -14.19
N ASP A 150 3.22 14.07 -14.79
CA ASP A 150 2.13 15.02 -14.56
C ASP A 150 1.69 14.96 -13.07
N VAL A 151 1.62 13.77 -12.46
CA VAL A 151 1.34 13.59 -11.03
C VAL A 151 2.40 14.24 -10.12
N ILE A 152 3.69 14.12 -10.45
CA ILE A 152 4.75 14.80 -9.70
C ILE A 152 4.60 16.32 -9.87
N TRP A 153 4.36 16.79 -11.10
CA TRP A 153 4.17 18.22 -11.41
C TRP A 153 3.01 18.88 -10.67
N GLU A 154 1.98 18.13 -10.28
CA GLU A 154 0.86 18.63 -9.48
C GLU A 154 1.26 19.03 -8.05
N VAL A 155 2.40 18.52 -7.56
CA VAL A 155 2.79 18.53 -6.14
C VAL A 155 4.17 19.13 -5.89
N ASP A 156 5.07 19.04 -6.86
CA ASP A 156 6.45 19.55 -6.84
C ASP A 156 6.47 21.09 -6.86
N GLU A 157 6.58 21.71 -5.68
CA GLU A 157 6.55 23.17 -5.49
C GLU A 157 7.95 23.77 -5.68
N ASN A 158 9.00 22.99 -5.43
CA ASN A 158 10.39 23.43 -5.54
C ASN A 158 11.01 23.15 -6.93
N LEU A 159 10.29 22.45 -7.81
CA LEU A 159 10.64 22.07 -9.18
C LEU A 159 11.91 21.18 -9.29
N ASP A 160 12.15 20.32 -8.31
CA ASP A 160 13.29 19.40 -8.32
C ASP A 160 13.01 18.07 -9.04
N GLY A 161 11.78 17.86 -9.50
CA GLY A 161 11.33 16.68 -10.24
C GLY A 161 11.08 15.46 -9.36
N ALA A 162 11.01 15.63 -8.04
CA ALA A 162 10.62 14.64 -7.06
C ALA A 162 9.62 15.26 -6.07
N VAL A 163 9.14 14.46 -5.10
CA VAL A 163 8.26 14.94 -4.04
C VAL A 163 8.91 14.65 -2.70
N ASP A 164 9.19 15.71 -1.92
CA ASP A 164 9.67 15.61 -0.54
C ASP A 164 8.54 15.48 0.48
N TRP A 165 8.88 15.40 1.76
CA TRP A 165 7.90 15.16 2.83
C TRP A 165 6.95 16.36 2.99
N GLU A 166 7.49 17.57 2.94
CA GLU A 166 6.78 18.83 3.08
C GLU A 166 5.76 19.00 1.96
N GLU A 167 6.15 18.72 0.72
CA GLU A 167 5.28 18.75 -0.46
C GLU A 167 4.19 17.67 -0.39
N PHE A 168 4.56 16.45 0.00
CA PHE A 168 3.61 15.34 0.18
C PHE A 168 2.56 15.66 1.25
N ARG A 169 2.99 16.24 2.37
CA ARG A 169 2.11 16.69 3.44
C ARG A 169 1.21 17.84 2.98
N LEU A 170 1.77 18.86 2.33
CA LEU A 170 1.03 20.01 1.83
C LEU A 170 -0.06 19.59 0.85
N MET A 171 0.25 18.68 -0.08
CA MET A 171 -0.73 18.12 -1.01
C MET A 171 -1.90 17.44 -0.27
N PHE A 172 -1.62 16.70 0.80
CA PHE A 172 -2.66 16.07 1.61
C PHE A 172 -3.53 17.11 2.32
N GLU A 173 -2.91 18.11 2.96
CA GLU A 173 -3.63 19.18 3.68
C GLU A 173 -4.54 19.99 2.74
N ARG A 174 -4.06 20.32 1.52
CA ARG A 174 -4.84 21.02 0.48
C ARG A 174 -6.07 20.22 0.05
N ASN A 175 -5.88 18.94 -0.29
CA ASN A 175 -6.96 18.07 -0.75
C ASN A 175 -7.99 17.76 0.34
N VAL A 176 -7.55 17.66 1.60
CA VAL A 176 -8.43 17.46 2.74
C VAL A 176 -9.31 18.70 3.01
N GLY A 177 -8.77 19.89 2.76
CA GLY A 177 -9.49 21.17 2.87
C GLY A 177 -10.33 21.53 1.64
N ASP A 178 -10.19 20.82 0.53
CA ASP A 178 -10.86 21.15 -0.73
C ASP A 178 -12.38 20.92 -0.64
N ARG A 179 -13.14 21.96 -0.94
CA ARG A 179 -14.61 21.95 -1.04
C ARG A 179 -15.10 22.14 -2.47
N THR A 180 -14.18 22.43 -3.38
CA THR A 180 -14.46 22.81 -4.76
C THR A 180 -14.35 21.64 -5.72
N GLY A 181 -13.58 20.60 -5.34
CA GLY A 181 -13.25 19.48 -6.22
C GLY A 181 -12.28 19.87 -7.33
N LEU A 182 -11.54 20.98 -7.17
CA LEU A 182 -10.60 21.51 -8.14
C LEU A 182 -9.13 21.29 -7.76
N GLU A 183 -8.84 20.90 -6.52
CA GLU A 183 -7.45 20.58 -6.17
C GLU A 183 -6.98 19.35 -6.97
N PRO A 184 -5.75 19.37 -7.49
CA PRO A 184 -5.12 18.18 -8.07
C PRO A 184 -5.03 17.06 -7.03
N ALA A 185 -5.65 15.92 -7.35
CA ALA A 185 -5.90 14.87 -6.37
C ALA A 185 -5.30 13.51 -6.75
N GLN A 186 -4.50 13.42 -7.82
CA GLN A 186 -4.03 12.12 -8.30
C GLN A 186 -3.11 11.43 -7.29
N LEU A 187 -2.08 12.15 -6.80
CA LEU A 187 -1.19 11.63 -5.75
C LEU A 187 -1.94 11.47 -4.42
N TYR A 188 -2.87 12.38 -4.11
CA TYR A 188 -3.72 12.32 -2.92
C TYR A 188 -4.51 11.02 -2.84
N HIS A 189 -5.18 10.64 -3.93
CA HIS A 189 -5.98 9.42 -3.97
C HIS A 189 -5.12 8.16 -3.78
N MET A 190 -3.91 8.13 -4.35
CA MET A 190 -2.96 7.04 -4.12
C MET A 190 -2.54 6.99 -2.66
N ALA A 191 -2.13 8.13 -2.10
CA ALA A 191 -1.71 8.24 -0.71
C ALA A 191 -2.81 7.80 0.26
N GLN A 192 -4.03 8.30 0.06
CA GLN A 192 -5.18 7.98 0.89
C GLN A 192 -5.59 6.50 0.80
N PHE A 193 -5.51 5.88 -0.37
CA PHE A 193 -5.75 4.45 -0.50
C PHE A 193 -4.70 3.63 0.28
N MET A 194 -3.43 3.96 0.13
CA MET A 194 -2.34 3.28 0.84
C MET A 194 -2.39 3.51 2.36
N MET A 195 -2.93 4.65 2.80
CA MET A 195 -3.20 4.95 4.19
C MET A 195 -4.27 3.99 4.78
N TYR A 196 -5.28 3.62 4.00
CA TYR A 196 -6.24 2.59 4.42
C TYR A 196 -5.63 1.17 4.37
N ASP A 197 -4.70 0.90 3.46
CA ASP A 197 -4.02 -0.39 3.35
C ASP A 197 -2.90 -0.54 4.39
N ALA A 198 -3.29 -0.81 5.64
CA ALA A 198 -2.35 -1.03 6.74
C ALA A 198 -1.46 -2.27 6.57
N ARG A 199 -1.87 -3.23 5.73
CA ARG A 199 -1.15 -4.50 5.52
C ARG A 199 -0.33 -4.52 4.24
N ASN A 200 -0.38 -3.45 3.43
CA ASN A 200 0.29 -3.34 2.13
C ASN A 200 -0.06 -4.49 1.17
N THR A 201 -1.32 -4.96 1.17
CA THR A 201 -1.78 -6.05 0.30
C THR A 201 -2.20 -5.56 -1.08
N GLY A 202 -2.31 -4.24 -1.28
CA GLY A 202 -2.91 -3.64 -2.47
C GLY A 202 -4.44 -3.70 -2.49
N ARG A 203 -5.06 -4.12 -1.37
CA ARG A 203 -6.51 -4.20 -1.19
C ARG A 203 -6.90 -3.63 0.15
N VAL A 204 -8.03 -2.92 0.19
CA VAL A 204 -8.50 -2.26 1.40
C VAL A 204 -9.84 -2.85 1.82
N THR A 205 -9.95 -3.31 3.06
CA THR A 205 -11.21 -3.80 3.64
C THR A 205 -12.01 -2.69 4.30
N VAL A 206 -13.29 -2.94 4.52
CA VAL A 206 -14.20 -2.04 5.24
C VAL A 206 -13.65 -1.72 6.64
N ASP A 207 -13.22 -2.75 7.39
CA ASP A 207 -12.71 -2.61 8.75
C ASP A 207 -11.48 -1.71 8.84
N GLN A 208 -10.53 -1.87 7.91
CA GLN A 208 -9.34 -1.03 7.82
C GLN A 208 -9.71 0.45 7.58
N THR A 209 -10.72 0.67 6.75
CA THR A 209 -11.18 2.02 6.40
C THR A 209 -11.97 2.68 7.54
N MET A 210 -12.74 1.88 8.31
CA MET A 210 -13.59 2.35 9.41
C MET A 210 -12.81 3.13 10.46
N SER A 211 -11.70 2.57 10.95
CA SER A 211 -10.93 3.19 12.03
C SER A 211 -10.43 4.59 11.67
N MET A 212 -9.93 4.77 10.45
CA MET A 212 -9.43 6.06 9.98
C MET A 212 -10.57 7.07 9.76
N LEU A 213 -11.67 6.65 9.10
CA LEU A 213 -12.79 7.55 8.83
C LEU A 213 -13.54 7.97 10.09
N TYR A 214 -13.66 7.07 11.07
CA TYR A 214 -14.36 7.35 12.32
C TYR A 214 -13.65 8.43 13.14
N ALA A 215 -12.32 8.35 13.24
CA ALA A 215 -11.52 9.32 13.99
C ALA A 215 -11.69 10.75 13.46
N ARG A 216 -11.86 10.90 12.14
CA ARG A 216 -11.96 12.22 11.50
C ARG A 216 -13.38 12.78 11.43
N TYR A 217 -14.33 11.96 10.97
CA TYR A 217 -15.64 12.45 10.58
C TYR A 217 -16.76 12.05 11.56
N GLY A 218 -16.44 11.19 12.53
CA GLY A 218 -17.43 10.56 13.40
C GLY A 218 -18.32 9.57 12.65
N LYS A 219 -19.25 8.95 13.39
CA LYS A 219 -20.05 7.81 12.90
C LYS A 219 -20.85 8.10 11.62
N ALA A 220 -21.63 9.18 11.60
CA ALA A 220 -22.58 9.45 10.52
C ALA A 220 -21.91 9.73 9.16
N LYS A 221 -20.89 10.59 9.15
CA LYS A 221 -20.14 10.94 7.94
C LYS A 221 -19.26 9.75 7.48
N MET A 222 -18.74 8.94 8.42
CA MET A 222 -18.03 7.69 8.11
C MET A 222 -18.93 6.69 7.37
N GLU A 223 -20.14 6.44 7.85
CA GLU A 223 -21.08 5.51 7.19
C GLU A 223 -21.45 5.98 5.77
N ALA A 224 -21.62 7.28 5.56
CA ALA A 224 -21.85 7.85 4.24
C ALA A 224 -20.66 7.61 3.30
N LYS A 225 -19.43 7.85 3.77
CA LYS A 225 -18.21 7.58 2.99
C LYS A 225 -18.01 6.09 2.69
N LEU A 226 -18.26 5.20 3.65
CA LEU A 226 -18.19 3.76 3.39
C LEU A 226 -19.22 3.31 2.35
N LYS A 227 -20.43 3.87 2.35
CA LYS A 227 -21.42 3.58 1.29
C LYS A 227 -20.96 4.05 -0.08
N ILE A 228 -20.21 5.15 -0.16
CA ILE A 228 -19.60 5.64 -1.41
C ILE A 228 -18.51 4.67 -1.88
N LEU A 229 -17.63 4.23 -0.98
CA LEU A 229 -16.47 3.40 -1.32
C LEU A 229 -16.82 1.93 -1.57
N PHE A 230 -17.75 1.35 -0.79
CA PHE A 230 -18.07 -0.08 -0.77
C PHE A 230 -19.49 -0.40 -1.25
N GLY A 231 -20.33 0.61 -1.52
CA GLY A 231 -21.72 0.42 -1.93
C GLY A 231 -22.71 0.28 -0.77
N ARG A 232 -24.01 0.23 -1.10
CA ARG A 232 -25.13 0.28 -0.12
C ARG A 232 -25.29 -0.99 0.71
N ASP A 233 -24.99 -2.14 0.14
CA ASP A 233 -25.32 -3.42 0.77
C ASP A 233 -24.19 -3.95 1.66
N MET A 234 -22.94 -3.48 1.51
CA MET A 234 -21.75 -3.95 2.23
C MET A 234 -21.65 -5.49 2.38
N LYS A 235 -22.40 -6.25 1.56
CA LYS A 235 -22.63 -7.69 1.71
C LYS A 235 -21.62 -8.45 0.87
N GLU A 236 -20.56 -8.83 1.57
CA GLU A 236 -19.89 -10.13 1.55
C GLU A 236 -20.43 -11.15 0.53
N SER A 237 -19.62 -11.45 -0.48
CA SER A 237 -19.66 -12.74 -1.14
C SER A 237 -18.24 -13.26 -1.31
N GLY A 238 -17.92 -14.29 -0.53
CA GLY A 238 -16.73 -15.13 -0.68
C GLY A 238 -15.55 -14.75 0.22
N THR A 239 -15.43 -15.44 1.37
CA THR A 239 -14.22 -15.68 2.20
C THR A 239 -13.26 -14.53 2.57
N GLU A 240 -13.40 -13.34 2.02
CA GLU A 240 -12.69 -12.09 2.31
C GLU A 240 -13.69 -10.93 2.13
N GLY A 241 -14.46 -10.64 3.19
CA GLY A 241 -15.55 -9.67 3.16
C GLY A 241 -15.14 -8.27 2.67
N GLY A 242 -15.65 -7.87 1.51
CA GLY A 242 -15.75 -6.45 1.13
C GLY A 242 -14.43 -5.71 0.92
N ALA A 243 -13.38 -6.35 0.40
CA ALA A 243 -12.16 -5.64 0.00
C ALA A 243 -12.34 -4.92 -1.35
N ILE A 244 -11.86 -3.68 -1.45
CA ILE A 244 -11.80 -2.92 -2.71
C ILE A 244 -10.36 -2.79 -3.22
N THR A 245 -10.23 -2.83 -4.54
CA THR A 245 -8.98 -2.53 -5.25
C THR A 245 -8.81 -1.02 -5.42
N PHE A 246 -7.58 -0.59 -5.72
CA PHE A 246 -7.30 0.83 -5.97
C PHE A 246 -8.13 1.40 -7.13
N GLN A 247 -8.37 0.60 -8.18
CA GLN A 247 -9.19 1.04 -9.32
C GLN A 247 -10.66 1.27 -8.93
N GLN A 248 -11.24 0.39 -8.11
CA GLN A 248 -12.60 0.57 -7.58
C GLN A 248 -12.70 1.80 -6.68
N TYR A 249 -11.69 1.98 -5.81
CA TYR A 249 -11.57 3.19 -4.98
C TYR A 249 -11.51 4.46 -5.83
N LEU A 250 -10.64 4.50 -6.86
CA LEU A 250 -10.48 5.65 -7.75
C LEU A 250 -11.79 6.03 -8.45
N MET A 251 -12.52 5.05 -8.98
CA MET A 251 -13.82 5.30 -9.62
C MET A 251 -14.82 5.94 -8.66
N ALA A 252 -14.86 5.50 -7.40
CA ALA A 252 -15.75 6.05 -6.39
C ALA A 252 -15.38 7.50 -6.02
N VAL A 253 -14.09 7.77 -5.74
CA VAL A 253 -13.65 9.10 -5.30
C VAL A 253 -13.65 10.13 -6.42
N GLN A 254 -13.28 9.77 -7.65
CA GLN A 254 -13.33 10.68 -8.80
C GLN A 254 -14.77 11.06 -9.15
N LYS A 255 -15.71 10.12 -9.04
CA LYS A 255 -17.14 10.42 -9.19
C LYS A 255 -17.60 11.43 -8.15
N THR A 256 -17.25 11.22 -6.87
CA THR A 256 -17.61 12.17 -5.81
C THR A 256 -16.95 13.54 -6.03
N GLN A 257 -15.68 13.59 -6.43
CA GLN A 257 -14.98 14.84 -6.73
C GLN A 257 -15.68 15.61 -7.86
N LEU A 258 -16.08 14.93 -8.94
CA LEU A 258 -16.83 15.53 -10.05
C LEU A 258 -18.21 16.03 -9.59
N GLU A 259 -18.94 15.25 -8.78
CA GLU A 259 -20.23 15.67 -8.21
C GLU A 259 -20.07 16.92 -7.33
N THR A 260 -19.03 16.98 -6.49
CA THR A 260 -18.67 18.16 -5.69
C THR A 260 -18.39 19.37 -6.58
N PHE A 261 -17.58 19.19 -7.63
CA PHE A 261 -17.32 20.26 -8.59
C PHE A 261 -18.58 20.75 -9.29
N LEU A 262 -19.44 19.83 -9.76
CA LEU A 262 -20.70 20.18 -10.42
C LEU A 262 -21.70 20.87 -9.49
N ALA A 263 -21.58 20.69 -8.17
CA ALA A 263 -22.39 21.41 -7.20
C ALA A 263 -21.97 22.90 -7.05
N THR A 264 -20.72 23.24 -7.40
CA THR A 264 -20.22 24.62 -7.35
C THR A 264 -20.90 25.53 -8.37
N SER A 265 -20.83 26.85 -8.14
CA SER A 265 -21.38 27.84 -9.08
C SER A 265 -20.71 27.77 -10.45
N LEU A 266 -19.40 27.47 -10.49
CA LEU A 266 -18.63 27.31 -11.72
C LEU A 266 -19.00 26.02 -12.45
N GLY A 267 -19.07 24.89 -11.74
CA GLY A 267 -19.47 23.61 -12.31
C GLY A 267 -20.87 23.66 -12.94
N LYS A 268 -21.84 24.26 -12.25
CA LYS A 268 -23.20 24.50 -12.78
C LYS A 268 -23.20 25.32 -14.07
N LYS A 269 -22.37 26.38 -14.15
CA LYS A 269 -22.23 27.21 -15.36
C LYS A 269 -21.64 26.41 -16.53
N ILE A 270 -20.62 25.60 -16.27
CA ILE A 270 -19.94 24.78 -17.28
C ILE A 270 -20.88 23.67 -17.79
N ALA A 271 -21.56 22.96 -16.90
CA ALA A 271 -22.53 21.92 -17.27
C ALA A 271 -23.67 22.49 -18.13
N LYS A 272 -24.17 23.69 -17.80
CA LYS A 272 -25.18 24.39 -18.61
C LYS A 272 -24.68 24.77 -20.01
N LYS A 273 -23.38 25.03 -20.17
CA LYS A 273 -22.75 25.39 -21.46
C LYS A 273 -22.45 24.15 -22.32
N LEU A 274 -22.18 22.99 -21.71
CA LEU A 274 -21.76 21.76 -22.40
C LEU A 274 -22.91 20.84 -22.80
N GLY A 275 -24.13 21.04 -22.30
CA GLY A 275 -25.30 20.22 -22.68
C GLY A 275 -25.24 18.82 -22.08
N ASP A 276 -25.82 18.67 -20.89
CA ASP A 276 -25.89 17.50 -20.01
C ASP A 276 -24.61 17.11 -19.24
N ALA A 277 -24.74 17.13 -17.91
CA ALA A 277 -23.79 16.57 -16.96
C ALA A 277 -23.55 15.07 -17.19
N GLU A 278 -24.50 14.37 -17.82
CA GLU A 278 -24.40 12.95 -18.16
C GLU A 278 -23.33 12.66 -19.22
N THR A 279 -23.01 13.64 -20.08
CA THR A 279 -21.96 13.54 -21.11
C THR A 279 -20.56 13.68 -20.50
N LEU A 280 -20.42 14.40 -19.38
CA LEU A 280 -19.16 14.50 -18.62
C LEU A 280 -18.89 13.27 -17.75
N MET A 281 -19.93 12.55 -17.31
CA MET A 281 -19.78 11.34 -16.48
C MET A 281 -19.33 10.09 -17.27
N LYS A 282 -19.31 10.14 -18.61
CA LYS A 282 -19.01 8.98 -19.50
C LYS A 282 -17.65 9.06 -20.19
N LYS A 283 -16.84 10.09 -19.93
CA LYS A 283 -15.47 10.24 -20.46
C LYS A 283 -14.47 10.14 -19.33
#